data_AF-A0A5N4B5I5-F1
#
_entry.id   AF-A0A5N4B5I5-F1
#
_cell.length_a   1.000
_cell.length_b   1.000
_cell.length_c   1.000
_cell.angle_alpha   90.00
_cell.angle_beta   90.00
_cell.angle_gamma   90.00
#
_symmetry.space_group_name_H-M   'P 1'
#
loop_
_entity.id
_entity.type
_entity.pdbx_description
1 polymer ?
#
loop_
_entity_poly.entity_id
_entity_poly.type
_entity_poly.pdbx_seq_one_letter_code
_entity_poly.pdbx_strand_id
1 'polypeptide(L)'
;MPSKIAVVTGSNKGIGFGIVKGLCEKFDGRVYLTSRHEGRGQTAVNELKSLDLNPSFHQLDIDNEESVKTFRNHIKAHEGGIDVLVNNAAIAFQDDTTDSFGIRAEVTLATNYFNTLRACEILFPLLRPNAQVVNLTSALGHLSQIPSAELRGKLSDPSLTIGQLNELMNQFIRDAKNNKHIENGWGASSYAVSKAGVSALSIIQQSILQRDNRNISVNHVHPGYVDTDMTSHKGFLTVEQGASAPLLLALGGHHLKGQCVWFDSSVVNWDVGRGQAAVNELKSLGFNPYFHQLDIDNEESVTSFRDYVKTKEGGIDILINNAGIAFKNNATDPFGIQAEVTLKTNYFNTLRACEILFSILRPHAQVVNVSSSLGHLSKISSVELRSKLSDPNLTIDQLNELMNQFIRDAKNDKHVEIGWGSSTYAVSKVGFSALTIIQQRLLDKDNRNISVNHVHPGYVDTDMSSHKGILTVEQGASAPLFLALGGHNLKGQYVWFDSSVVDWYAPDTPKETL
;
A
#
# COMPACT_ATOMS: atom_id res chain seq x y z
N MET A 1 -27.89 16.84 -14.60
CA MET A 1 -27.29 15.48 -14.50
C MET A 1 -28.07 14.69 -13.47
N PRO A 2 -28.18 13.35 -13.57
CA PRO A 2 -28.79 12.56 -12.50
C PRO A 2 -28.07 12.83 -11.17
N SER A 3 -28.83 12.85 -10.07
CA SER A 3 -28.28 13.08 -8.72
C SER A 3 -27.19 12.05 -8.39
N LYS A 4 -26.15 12.46 -7.67
CA LYS A 4 -25.15 11.52 -7.15
C LYS A 4 -25.77 10.67 -6.04
N ILE A 5 -25.31 9.43 -5.91
CA ILE A 5 -25.90 8.45 -5.00
C ILE A 5 -24.86 7.93 -4.02
N ALA A 6 -25.14 8.09 -2.74
CA ALA A 6 -24.40 7.46 -1.66
C ALA A 6 -25.25 6.38 -0.98
N VAL A 7 -24.67 5.22 -0.71
CA VAL A 7 -25.31 4.09 -0.05
C VAL A 7 -24.49 3.66 1.15
N VAL A 8 -25.12 3.50 2.31
CA VAL A 8 -24.49 2.96 3.51
C VAL A 8 -25.22 1.69 3.95
N THR A 9 -24.51 0.56 4.04
CA THR A 9 -25.10 -0.71 4.49
C THR A 9 -25.25 -0.76 6.02
N GLY A 10 -26.39 -1.24 6.54
CA GLY A 10 -26.59 -1.43 7.98
C GLY A 10 -26.49 -0.14 8.80
N SER A 11 -27.11 0.94 8.33
CA SER A 11 -26.93 2.30 8.82
C SER A 11 -28.05 2.83 9.70
N ASN A 12 -28.86 1.96 10.30
CA ASN A 12 -29.96 2.36 11.18
C ASN A 12 -29.51 2.72 12.62
N LYS A 13 -28.24 2.52 12.96
CA LYS A 13 -27.66 2.85 14.28
C LYS A 13 -26.13 2.91 14.21
N GLY A 14 -25.50 3.36 15.30
CA GLY A 14 -24.05 3.35 15.49
C GLY A 14 -23.31 4.10 14.37
N ILE A 15 -22.13 3.59 14.00
CA ILE A 15 -21.25 4.24 13.01
C ILE A 15 -21.96 4.48 11.68
N GLY A 16 -22.71 3.51 11.16
CA GLY A 16 -23.44 3.67 9.90
C GLY A 16 -24.47 4.80 9.93
N PHE A 17 -25.13 5.03 11.07
CA PHE A 17 -26.02 6.18 11.26
C PHE A 17 -25.25 7.50 11.22
N GLY A 18 -24.11 7.58 11.93
CA GLY A 18 -23.23 8.75 11.90
C GLY A 18 -22.70 9.06 10.51
N ILE A 19 -22.38 8.04 9.72
CA ILE A 19 -21.97 8.21 8.31
C ILE A 19 -23.13 8.76 7.47
N VAL A 20 -24.34 8.23 7.59
CA VAL A 20 -25.51 8.78 6.87
C VAL A 20 -25.75 10.23 7.26
N LYS A 21 -25.70 10.56 8.55
CA LYS A 21 -25.83 11.94 9.05
C LYS A 21 -24.83 12.87 8.36
N GLY A 22 -23.54 12.55 8.43
CA GLY A 22 -22.50 13.38 7.83
C GLY A 22 -22.53 13.42 6.30
N LEU A 23 -23.01 12.37 5.63
CA LEU A 23 -23.26 12.40 4.20
C LEU A 23 -24.43 13.34 3.86
N CYS A 24 -25.54 13.28 4.59
CA CYS A 24 -26.66 14.21 4.37
C CYS A 24 -26.26 15.67 4.57
N GLU A 25 -25.30 15.95 5.45
CA GLU A 25 -24.77 17.30 5.69
C GLU A 25 -23.83 17.80 4.58
N LYS A 26 -23.09 16.91 3.91
CA LYS A 26 -21.91 17.28 3.09
C LYS A 26 -21.91 16.78 1.66
N PHE A 27 -22.67 15.73 1.36
CA PHE A 27 -22.71 15.10 0.04
C PHE A 27 -23.75 15.78 -0.84
N ASP A 28 -23.32 16.29 -1.99
CA ASP A 28 -24.21 16.84 -3.01
C ASP A 28 -24.88 15.71 -3.81
N GLY A 29 -25.90 15.09 -3.21
CA GLY A 29 -26.62 13.97 -3.78
C GLY A 29 -27.64 13.32 -2.85
N ARG A 30 -28.20 12.20 -3.29
CA ARG A 30 -29.13 11.38 -2.49
C ARG A 30 -28.36 10.37 -1.65
N VAL A 31 -28.67 10.33 -0.36
CA VAL A 31 -28.08 9.39 0.60
C VAL A 31 -29.09 8.32 0.96
N TYR A 32 -28.73 7.05 0.75
CA TYR A 32 -29.52 5.89 1.16
C TYR A 32 -29.07 5.38 2.53
N LEU A 33 -29.99 5.50 3.49
CA LEU A 33 -29.95 4.76 4.75
C LEU A 33 -30.55 3.38 4.50
N THR A 34 -29.79 2.32 4.81
CA THR A 34 -30.28 0.96 4.64
C THR A 34 -30.26 0.17 5.95
N SER A 35 -31.15 -0.81 6.04
CA SER A 35 -31.34 -1.66 7.21
C SER A 35 -31.97 -2.97 6.79
N ARG A 36 -31.61 -4.07 7.45
CA ARG A 36 -32.32 -5.34 7.27
C ARG A 36 -33.76 -5.29 7.80
N HIS A 37 -34.02 -4.45 8.81
CA HIS A 37 -35.35 -4.26 9.40
C HIS A 37 -35.93 -2.89 9.01
N GLU A 38 -37.08 -2.91 8.33
CA GLU A 38 -37.75 -1.69 7.86
C GLU A 38 -38.12 -0.74 9.00
N GLY A 39 -38.74 -1.24 10.08
CA GLY A 39 -39.14 -0.41 11.21
C GLY A 39 -37.98 0.37 11.83
N ARG A 40 -36.85 -0.30 12.09
CA ARG A 40 -35.66 0.36 12.65
C ARG A 40 -35.05 1.36 11.65
N GLY A 41 -35.07 1.04 10.37
CA GLY A 41 -34.61 1.94 9.31
C GLY A 41 -35.45 3.21 9.23
N GLN A 42 -36.77 3.06 9.28
CA GLN A 42 -37.70 4.19 9.26
C GLN A 42 -37.59 5.07 10.50
N THR A 43 -37.38 4.48 11.69
CA THR A 43 -37.07 5.24 12.92
C THR A 43 -35.83 6.10 12.73
N ALA A 44 -34.73 5.52 12.23
CA ALA A 44 -33.50 6.25 11.99
C ALA A 44 -33.66 7.38 10.95
N VAL A 45 -34.45 7.15 9.90
CA VAL A 45 -34.79 8.20 8.92
C VAL A 45 -35.57 9.35 9.56
N ASN A 46 -36.53 9.05 10.44
CA ASN A 46 -37.32 10.08 11.11
C ASN A 46 -36.48 10.90 12.09
N GLU A 47 -35.53 10.27 12.79
CA GLU A 47 -34.56 10.95 13.64
C GLU A 47 -33.72 11.94 12.83
N LEU A 48 -33.17 11.52 11.69
CA LEU A 48 -32.41 12.40 10.80
C LEU A 48 -33.27 13.53 10.22
N LYS A 49 -34.55 13.27 9.90
CA LYS A 49 -35.49 14.32 9.47
C LYS A 49 -35.78 15.37 10.53
N SER A 50 -35.78 15.00 11.81
CA SER A 50 -35.89 15.98 12.90
C SER A 50 -34.68 16.91 13.04
N LEU A 51 -33.57 16.57 12.37
CA LEU A 51 -32.36 17.39 12.25
C LEU A 51 -32.30 18.13 10.89
N ASP A 52 -33.43 18.22 10.18
CA ASP A 52 -33.55 18.80 8.84
C ASP A 52 -32.72 18.07 7.75
N LEU A 53 -32.34 16.82 7.99
CA LEU A 53 -31.64 15.94 7.04
C LEU A 53 -32.63 15.01 6.32
N ASN A 54 -32.40 14.71 5.04
CA ASN A 54 -33.39 14.01 4.22
C ASN A 54 -32.84 12.73 3.54
N PRO A 55 -32.41 11.71 4.31
CA PRO A 55 -32.00 10.43 3.72
C PRO A 55 -33.20 9.69 3.10
N SER A 56 -32.92 8.94 2.04
CA SER A 56 -33.84 7.94 1.49
C SER A 56 -33.68 6.61 2.20
N PHE A 57 -34.77 5.88 2.39
CA PHE A 57 -34.73 4.54 2.97
C PHE A 57 -34.89 3.47 1.90
N HIS A 58 -34.14 2.37 2.02
CA HIS A 58 -34.49 1.11 1.37
C HIS A 58 -34.03 -0.06 2.26
N GLN A 59 -34.83 -1.12 2.31
CA GLN A 59 -34.46 -2.36 3.01
C GLN A 59 -33.26 -3.00 2.30
N LEU A 60 -32.23 -3.36 3.05
CA LEU A 60 -31.07 -4.10 2.54
C LEU A 60 -30.53 -5.00 3.66
N ASP A 61 -30.63 -6.29 3.44
CA ASP A 61 -30.02 -7.32 4.26
C ASP A 61 -28.92 -8.01 3.46
N ILE A 62 -27.66 -7.78 3.83
CA ILE A 62 -26.51 -8.38 3.12
C ILE A 62 -26.46 -9.90 3.29
N ASP A 63 -27.10 -10.45 4.32
CA ASP A 63 -27.17 -11.89 4.55
C ASP A 63 -28.16 -12.59 3.58
N ASN A 64 -29.04 -11.81 2.93
CA ASN A 64 -30.03 -12.29 1.98
C ASN A 64 -29.75 -11.77 0.56
N GLU A 65 -29.31 -12.68 -0.33
CA GLU A 65 -29.00 -12.34 -1.72
C GLU A 65 -30.14 -11.65 -2.48
N GLU A 66 -31.39 -12.09 -2.25
CA GLU A 66 -32.54 -11.54 -2.93
C GLU A 66 -32.85 -10.12 -2.45
N SER A 67 -32.57 -9.81 -1.18
CA SER A 67 -32.63 -8.44 -0.66
C SER A 67 -31.61 -7.54 -1.38
N VAL A 68 -30.37 -8.00 -1.55
CA VAL A 68 -29.34 -7.25 -2.30
C VAL A 68 -29.74 -7.07 -3.77
N LYS A 69 -30.27 -8.12 -4.42
CA LYS A 69 -30.75 -8.04 -5.82
C LYS A 69 -31.92 -7.07 -5.95
N THR A 70 -32.85 -7.07 -5.00
CA THR A 70 -33.99 -6.15 -4.94
C THR A 70 -33.49 -4.71 -4.84
N PHE A 71 -32.57 -4.43 -3.91
CA PHE A 71 -31.96 -3.10 -3.78
C PHE A 71 -31.18 -2.68 -5.04
N ARG A 72 -30.39 -3.57 -5.63
CA ARG A 72 -29.70 -3.32 -6.91
C ARG A 72 -30.70 -2.94 -8.01
N ASN A 73 -31.79 -3.69 -8.15
CA ASN A 73 -32.82 -3.40 -9.15
C ASN A 73 -33.47 -2.04 -8.91
N HIS A 74 -33.73 -1.68 -7.65
CA HIS A 74 -34.22 -0.35 -7.26
C HIS A 74 -33.27 0.76 -7.70
N ILE A 75 -31.98 0.67 -7.36
CA ILE A 75 -30.97 1.66 -7.74
C ILE A 75 -30.84 1.75 -9.26
N LYS A 76 -30.81 0.61 -9.96
CA LYS A 76 -30.71 0.60 -11.43
C LYS A 76 -31.91 1.28 -12.08
N ALA A 77 -33.12 1.04 -11.58
CA ALA A 77 -34.36 1.56 -12.16
C ALA A 77 -34.56 3.06 -11.89
N HIS A 78 -34.21 3.54 -10.70
CA HIS A 78 -34.56 4.89 -10.26
C HIS A 78 -33.39 5.86 -10.22
N GLU A 79 -32.18 5.36 -9.98
CA GLU A 79 -31.00 6.20 -9.77
C GLU A 79 -29.96 6.05 -10.88
N GLY A 80 -29.88 4.89 -11.53
CA GLY A 80 -28.96 4.61 -12.64
C GLY A 80 -27.52 4.28 -12.24
N GLY A 81 -27.12 4.45 -10.97
CA GLY A 81 -25.80 4.01 -10.49
C GLY A 81 -25.44 4.51 -9.09
N ILE A 82 -24.25 4.13 -8.60
CA ILE A 82 -23.75 4.43 -7.26
C ILE A 82 -22.43 5.22 -7.37
N ASP A 83 -22.33 6.35 -6.68
CA ASP A 83 -21.12 7.18 -6.59
C ASP A 83 -20.34 6.92 -5.30
N VAL A 84 -21.03 6.59 -4.21
CA VAL A 84 -20.42 6.24 -2.92
C VAL A 84 -21.06 4.98 -2.37
N LEU A 85 -20.26 3.96 -2.07
CA LEU A 85 -20.71 2.73 -1.41
C LEU A 85 -19.92 2.52 -0.12
N VAL A 86 -20.60 2.57 1.01
CA VAL A 86 -20.02 2.30 2.32
C VAL A 86 -20.51 0.94 2.83
N ASN A 87 -19.63 -0.05 2.79
CA ASN A 87 -19.89 -1.38 3.34
C ASN A 87 -19.64 -1.38 4.85
N ASN A 88 -20.66 -1.00 5.62
CA ASN A 88 -20.63 -0.85 7.06
C ASN A 88 -21.25 -2.04 7.83
N ALA A 89 -22.22 -2.74 7.24
CA ALA A 89 -22.92 -3.85 7.89
C ALA A 89 -21.93 -4.94 8.35
N ALA A 90 -21.99 -5.28 9.64
CA ALA A 90 -21.15 -6.30 10.27
C ALA A 90 -21.77 -6.77 11.59
N ILE A 91 -21.28 -7.90 12.08
CA ILE A 91 -21.58 -8.44 13.41
C ILE A 91 -20.31 -8.69 14.22
N ALA A 92 -20.47 -8.68 15.53
CA ALA A 92 -19.52 -9.20 16.49
C ALA A 92 -20.32 -9.92 17.59
N PHE A 93 -19.79 -11.05 18.07
CA PHE A 93 -20.35 -11.71 19.24
C PHE A 93 -19.94 -10.93 20.50
N GLN A 94 -20.85 -10.86 21.48
CA GLN A 94 -20.56 -10.30 22.79
C GLN A 94 -19.74 -11.30 23.63
N ASP A 95 -19.00 -10.80 24.62
CA ASP A 95 -18.09 -11.61 25.44
C ASP A 95 -18.80 -12.72 26.25
N ASP A 96 -20.11 -12.56 26.51
CA ASP A 96 -20.95 -13.46 27.30
C ASP A 96 -21.66 -14.55 26.49
N THR A 97 -21.39 -14.64 25.18
CA THR A 97 -21.91 -15.71 24.32
C THR A 97 -21.50 -17.11 24.80
N THR A 98 -22.43 -18.06 24.73
CA THR A 98 -22.19 -19.49 25.01
C THR A 98 -21.86 -20.30 23.76
N ASP A 99 -21.84 -19.67 22.58
CA ASP A 99 -21.57 -20.34 21.31
C ASP A 99 -20.12 -20.81 21.21
N SER A 100 -19.92 -21.99 20.63
CA SER A 100 -18.57 -22.51 20.39
C SER A 100 -17.78 -21.59 19.44
N PHE A 101 -16.45 -21.57 19.56
CA PHE A 101 -15.62 -20.73 18.68
C PHE A 101 -15.84 -21.04 17.20
N GLY A 102 -16.05 -22.31 16.83
CA GLY A 102 -16.37 -22.72 15.47
C GLY A 102 -17.64 -22.08 14.91
N ILE A 103 -18.72 -22.05 15.70
CA ILE A 103 -19.99 -21.39 15.31
C ILE A 103 -19.79 -19.87 15.20
N ARG A 104 -19.11 -19.28 16.18
CA ARG A 104 -18.79 -17.84 16.15
C ARG A 104 -17.98 -17.48 14.92
N ALA A 105 -16.98 -18.27 14.55
CA ALA A 105 -16.16 -18.08 13.37
C ALA A 105 -16.97 -18.17 12.08
N GLU A 106 -17.77 -19.23 11.92
CA GLU A 106 -18.61 -19.43 10.74
C GLU A 106 -19.59 -18.28 10.53
N VAL A 107 -20.37 -17.92 11.57
CA VAL A 107 -21.38 -16.86 11.49
C VAL A 107 -20.72 -15.49 11.25
N THR A 108 -19.61 -15.20 11.95
CA THR A 108 -18.89 -13.92 11.77
C THR A 108 -18.34 -13.77 10.36
N LEU A 109 -17.68 -14.80 9.81
CA LEU A 109 -17.14 -14.72 8.45
C LEU A 109 -18.22 -14.73 7.38
N ALA A 110 -19.33 -15.47 7.60
CA ALA A 110 -20.47 -15.46 6.70
C ALA A 110 -20.96 -14.01 6.48
N THR A 111 -21.29 -13.29 7.56
CA THR A 111 -21.78 -11.91 7.45
C THR A 111 -20.68 -10.91 7.09
N ASN A 112 -19.58 -10.86 7.83
CA ASN A 112 -18.62 -9.77 7.69
C ASN A 112 -17.80 -9.85 6.40
N TYR A 113 -17.50 -11.07 5.92
CA TYR A 113 -16.65 -11.29 4.76
C TYR A 113 -17.43 -11.78 3.54
N PHE A 114 -18.02 -12.98 3.59
CA PHE A 114 -18.63 -13.61 2.41
C PHE A 114 -19.86 -12.85 1.89
N ASN A 115 -20.71 -12.38 2.79
CA ASN A 115 -21.92 -11.64 2.44
C ASN A 115 -21.58 -10.22 1.98
N THR A 116 -20.55 -9.59 2.56
CA THR A 116 -19.98 -8.34 2.05
C THR A 116 -19.41 -8.50 0.64
N LEU A 117 -18.63 -9.57 0.38
CA LEU A 117 -18.11 -9.89 -0.95
C LEU A 117 -19.25 -10.05 -1.96
N ARG A 118 -20.25 -10.87 -1.64
CA ARG A 118 -21.43 -11.08 -2.50
C ARG A 118 -22.21 -9.78 -2.75
N ALA A 119 -22.37 -8.94 -1.73
CA ALA A 119 -23.00 -7.64 -1.89
C ALA A 119 -22.19 -6.74 -2.85
N CYS A 120 -20.86 -6.75 -2.74
CA CYS A 120 -19.99 -6.06 -3.68
C CYS A 120 -20.15 -6.60 -5.10
N GLU A 121 -20.10 -7.92 -5.31
CA GLU A 121 -20.27 -8.52 -6.64
C GLU A 121 -21.60 -8.14 -7.31
N ILE A 122 -22.68 -8.03 -6.53
CA ILE A 122 -24.01 -7.65 -7.03
C ILE A 122 -24.11 -6.15 -7.31
N LEU A 123 -23.45 -5.30 -6.52
CA LEU A 123 -23.58 -3.83 -6.58
C LEU A 123 -22.49 -3.14 -7.42
N PHE A 124 -21.29 -3.71 -7.55
CA PHE A 124 -20.17 -3.15 -8.31
C PHE A 124 -20.47 -2.87 -9.79
N PRO A 125 -21.32 -3.67 -10.47
CA PRO A 125 -21.78 -3.34 -11.81
C PRO A 125 -22.52 -2.00 -11.92
N LEU A 126 -23.04 -1.45 -10.81
CA LEU A 126 -23.71 -0.15 -10.77
C LEU A 126 -22.78 1.02 -10.40
N LEU A 127 -21.52 0.77 -10.06
CA LEU A 127 -20.58 1.84 -9.72
C LEU A 127 -20.35 2.76 -10.94
N ARG A 128 -20.52 4.06 -10.72
CA ARG A 128 -20.31 5.10 -11.72
C ARG A 128 -18.82 5.45 -11.86
N PRO A 129 -18.43 6.18 -12.93
CA PRO A 129 -17.11 6.78 -13.00
C PRO A 129 -16.79 7.62 -11.76
N ASN A 130 -15.58 7.43 -11.22
CA ASN A 130 -15.04 8.02 -10.01
C ASN A 130 -15.74 7.59 -8.71
N ALA A 131 -16.47 6.46 -8.71
CA ALA A 131 -17.12 5.99 -7.50
C ALA A 131 -16.10 5.65 -6.39
N GLN A 132 -16.53 5.87 -5.15
CA GLN A 132 -15.75 5.66 -3.93
C GLN A 132 -16.38 4.53 -3.10
N VAL A 133 -15.65 3.45 -2.93
CA VAL A 133 -16.05 2.31 -2.08
C VAL A 133 -15.24 2.35 -0.78
N VAL A 134 -15.95 2.29 0.34
CA VAL A 134 -15.38 2.32 1.68
C VAL A 134 -15.80 1.07 2.43
N ASN A 135 -14.84 0.19 2.71
CA ASN A 135 -15.07 -1.03 3.48
C ASN A 135 -14.71 -0.79 4.95
N LEU A 136 -15.69 -0.94 5.86
CA LEU A 136 -15.47 -0.77 7.29
C LEU A 136 -14.75 -2.00 7.86
N THR A 137 -13.52 -1.79 8.29
CA THR A 137 -12.69 -2.79 8.96
C THR A 137 -12.57 -2.46 10.46
N SER A 138 -11.42 -2.74 11.06
CA SER A 138 -11.13 -2.49 12.47
C SER A 138 -9.61 -2.52 12.67
N ALA A 139 -9.09 -1.91 13.74
CA ALA A 139 -7.71 -2.14 14.19
C ALA A 139 -7.45 -3.63 14.43
N LEU A 140 -8.47 -4.40 14.83
CA LEU A 140 -8.39 -5.85 14.95
C LEU A 140 -8.26 -6.58 13.59
N GLY A 141 -8.58 -5.91 12.48
CA GLY A 141 -8.38 -6.43 11.12
C GLY A 141 -7.00 -6.12 10.53
N HIS A 142 -6.12 -5.47 11.28
CA HIS A 142 -4.74 -5.23 10.88
C HIS A 142 -3.95 -6.56 10.92
N LEU A 143 -3.06 -6.83 9.95
CA LEU A 143 -2.41 -8.15 9.85
C LEU A 143 -1.55 -8.53 11.06
N SER A 144 -1.05 -7.55 11.82
CA SER A 144 -0.34 -7.82 13.09
C SER A 144 -1.18 -8.62 14.11
N GLN A 145 -2.51 -8.68 13.92
CA GLN A 145 -3.42 -9.47 14.75
C GLN A 145 -3.47 -10.95 14.37
N ILE A 146 -2.89 -11.32 13.22
CA ILE A 146 -2.69 -12.71 12.79
C ILE A 146 -1.30 -13.17 13.29
N PRO A 147 -1.22 -14.12 14.24
CA PRO A 147 0.04 -14.55 14.82
C PRO A 147 1.03 -15.14 13.81
N SER A 148 0.55 -15.99 12.90
CA SER A 148 1.41 -16.68 11.92
C SER A 148 1.95 -15.73 10.86
N ALA A 149 3.28 -15.68 10.74
CA ALA A 149 3.96 -14.94 9.67
C ALA A 149 3.61 -15.50 8.28
N GLU A 150 3.46 -16.82 8.16
CA GLU A 150 3.06 -17.47 6.91
C GLU A 150 1.66 -17.03 6.47
N LEU A 151 0.69 -17.02 7.39
CA LEU A 151 -0.66 -16.55 7.09
C LEU A 151 -0.68 -15.06 6.75
N ARG A 152 0.10 -14.23 7.45
CA ARG A 152 0.28 -12.82 7.08
C ARG A 152 0.81 -12.68 5.66
N GLY A 153 1.85 -13.44 5.31
CA GLY A 153 2.42 -13.44 3.96
C GLY A 153 1.43 -13.85 2.88
N LYS A 154 0.58 -14.86 3.14
CA LYS A 154 -0.49 -15.28 2.24
C LYS A 154 -1.57 -14.21 2.08
N LEU A 155 -2.01 -13.59 3.19
CA LEU A 155 -3.05 -12.57 3.17
C LEU A 155 -2.56 -11.24 2.54
N SER A 156 -1.27 -10.91 2.64
CA SER A 156 -0.66 -9.72 2.05
C SER A 156 -0.03 -9.94 0.68
N ASP A 157 -0.15 -11.14 0.10
CA ASP A 157 0.40 -11.42 -1.22
C ASP A 157 -0.27 -10.52 -2.28
N PRO A 158 0.49 -9.67 -3.01
CA PRO A 158 -0.07 -8.80 -4.06
C PRO A 158 -0.76 -9.57 -5.20
N SER A 159 -0.44 -10.86 -5.36
CA SER A 159 -1.03 -11.76 -6.35
C SER A 159 -2.26 -12.53 -5.83
N LEU A 160 -2.63 -12.34 -4.55
CA LEU A 160 -3.77 -13.01 -3.93
C LEU A 160 -5.06 -12.73 -4.73
N THR A 161 -5.73 -13.81 -5.13
CA THR A 161 -7.02 -13.73 -5.82
C THR A 161 -8.18 -13.84 -4.83
N ILE A 162 -9.37 -13.39 -5.23
CA ILE A 162 -10.61 -13.57 -4.43
C ILE A 162 -10.83 -15.07 -4.13
N GLY A 163 -10.57 -15.96 -5.08
CA GLY A 163 -10.70 -17.41 -4.87
C GLY A 163 -9.76 -17.96 -3.80
N GLN A 164 -8.49 -17.54 -3.81
CA GLN A 164 -7.52 -17.93 -2.78
C GLN A 164 -7.86 -17.32 -1.42
N LEU A 165 -8.33 -16.07 -1.38
CA LEU A 165 -8.79 -15.44 -0.14
C LEU A 165 -10.01 -16.16 0.43
N ASN A 166 -10.97 -16.55 -0.41
CA ASN A 166 -12.12 -17.37 0.00
C ASN A 166 -11.66 -18.71 0.60
N GLU A 167 -10.65 -19.34 0.02
CA GLU A 167 -10.10 -20.59 0.56
C GLU A 167 -9.41 -20.38 1.92
N LEU A 168 -8.68 -19.29 2.10
CA LEU A 168 -8.10 -18.92 3.41
C LEU A 168 -9.20 -18.69 4.46
N MET A 169 -10.26 -17.99 4.10
CA MET A 169 -11.40 -17.73 4.98
C MET A 169 -12.14 -19.03 5.35
N ASN A 170 -12.33 -19.94 4.39
CA ASN A 170 -12.89 -21.27 4.64
C ASN A 170 -11.95 -22.16 5.49
N GLN A 171 -10.64 -22.07 5.28
CA GLN A 171 -9.65 -22.78 6.09
C GLN A 171 -9.74 -22.33 7.55
N PHE A 172 -9.83 -21.02 7.82
CA PHE A 172 -10.05 -20.53 9.18
C PHE A 172 -11.32 -21.11 9.81
N ILE A 173 -12.44 -21.16 9.09
CA ILE A 173 -13.70 -21.75 9.61
C ILE A 173 -13.50 -23.22 9.97
N ARG A 174 -12.84 -24.01 9.11
CA ARG A 174 -12.55 -25.42 9.40
C ARG A 174 -11.65 -25.56 10.62
N ASP A 175 -10.61 -24.75 10.74
CA ASP A 175 -9.69 -24.76 11.88
C ASP A 175 -10.39 -24.34 13.17
N ALA A 176 -11.29 -23.36 13.09
CA ALA A 176 -12.10 -22.92 14.21
C ALA A 176 -13.05 -24.02 14.70
N LYS A 177 -13.76 -24.70 13.79
CA LYS A 177 -14.65 -25.83 14.10
C LYS A 177 -13.91 -27.01 14.72
N ASN A 178 -12.65 -27.20 14.34
CA ASN A 178 -11.78 -28.26 14.87
C ASN A 178 -10.95 -27.82 16.09
N ASN A 179 -11.16 -26.59 16.61
CA ASN A 179 -10.37 -26.01 17.71
C ASN A 179 -8.85 -25.92 17.45
N LYS A 180 -8.44 -25.88 16.18
CA LYS A 180 -7.03 -25.79 15.72
C LYS A 180 -6.62 -24.38 15.28
N HIS A 181 -7.51 -23.40 15.32
CA HIS A 181 -7.24 -22.04 14.84
C HIS A 181 -6.04 -21.36 15.51
N ILE A 182 -5.79 -21.61 16.81
CA ILE A 182 -4.60 -21.08 17.50
C ILE A 182 -3.34 -21.82 17.06
N GLU A 183 -3.38 -23.17 17.05
CA GLU A 183 -2.26 -24.03 16.61
C GLU A 183 -1.84 -23.69 15.17
N ASN A 184 -2.82 -23.48 14.28
CA ASN A 184 -2.60 -23.10 12.89
C ASN A 184 -2.31 -21.60 12.70
N GLY A 185 -2.21 -20.84 13.81
CA GLY A 185 -1.69 -19.48 13.82
C GLY A 185 -2.63 -18.37 13.36
N TRP A 186 -3.95 -18.60 13.36
CA TRP A 186 -4.96 -17.58 13.07
C TRP A 186 -5.22 -16.63 14.25
N GLY A 187 -4.99 -17.09 15.47
CA GLY A 187 -5.30 -16.35 16.70
C GLY A 187 -6.75 -16.54 17.17
N ALA A 188 -7.08 -16.01 18.36
CA ALA A 188 -8.29 -16.36 19.11
C ALA A 188 -9.51 -15.47 18.83
N SER A 189 -9.54 -14.72 17.72
CA SER A 189 -10.63 -13.79 17.41
C SER A 189 -11.17 -13.99 16.00
N SER A 190 -12.40 -14.50 15.90
CA SER A 190 -13.12 -14.59 14.62
C SER A 190 -13.38 -13.22 14.00
N TYR A 191 -13.64 -12.21 14.84
CA TYR A 191 -13.84 -10.85 14.38
C TYR A 191 -12.58 -10.29 13.72
N ALA A 192 -11.41 -10.47 14.35
CA ALA A 192 -10.12 -10.06 13.79
C ALA A 192 -9.86 -10.69 12.42
N VAL A 193 -10.02 -12.02 12.31
CA VAL A 193 -9.83 -12.73 11.02
C VAL A 193 -10.83 -12.26 9.97
N SER A 194 -12.10 -12.05 10.33
CA SER A 194 -13.11 -11.54 9.40
C SER A 194 -12.76 -10.16 8.85
N LYS A 195 -12.25 -9.25 9.71
CA LYS A 195 -11.86 -7.90 9.30
C LYS A 195 -10.54 -7.88 8.54
N ALA A 196 -9.60 -8.77 8.85
CA ALA A 196 -8.41 -8.98 8.03
C ALA A 196 -8.78 -9.48 6.63
N GLY A 197 -9.75 -10.39 6.52
CA GLY A 197 -10.32 -10.82 5.23
C GLY A 197 -10.92 -9.66 4.44
N VAL A 198 -11.67 -8.76 5.08
CA VAL A 198 -12.24 -7.57 4.41
C VAL A 198 -11.15 -6.58 3.97
N SER A 199 -10.09 -6.38 4.76
CA SER A 199 -8.94 -5.57 4.35
C SER A 199 -8.25 -6.15 3.12
N ALA A 200 -7.95 -7.46 3.13
CA ALA A 200 -7.40 -8.19 1.98
C ALA A 200 -8.30 -8.04 0.74
N LEU A 201 -9.61 -8.25 0.92
CA LEU A 201 -10.61 -8.11 -0.13
C LEU A 201 -10.59 -6.71 -0.75
N SER A 202 -10.45 -5.67 0.07
CA SER A 202 -10.42 -4.27 -0.40
C SER A 202 -9.22 -4.01 -1.31
N ILE A 203 -8.05 -4.57 -0.98
CA ILE A 203 -6.83 -4.48 -1.78
C ILE A 203 -6.99 -5.23 -3.10
N ILE A 204 -7.53 -6.46 -3.05
CA ILE A 204 -7.79 -7.27 -4.26
C ILE A 204 -8.81 -6.57 -5.18
N GLN A 205 -9.92 -6.08 -4.61
CA GLN A 205 -10.94 -5.34 -5.36
C GLN A 205 -10.36 -4.09 -6.02
N GLN A 206 -9.52 -3.34 -5.30
CA GLN A 206 -8.83 -2.21 -5.91
C GLN A 206 -7.92 -2.66 -7.07
N SER A 207 -7.13 -3.71 -6.89
CA SER A 207 -6.23 -4.24 -7.93
C SER A 207 -7.00 -4.64 -9.19
N ILE A 208 -8.14 -5.31 -9.03
CA ILE A 208 -9.04 -5.66 -10.15
C ILE A 208 -9.57 -4.39 -10.84
N LEU A 209 -10.01 -3.40 -10.06
CA LEU A 209 -10.60 -2.17 -10.58
C LEU A 209 -9.57 -1.15 -11.11
N GLN A 210 -8.27 -1.35 -10.89
CA GLN A 210 -7.23 -0.53 -11.55
C GLN A 210 -7.26 -0.70 -13.08
N ARG A 211 -7.75 -1.85 -13.56
CA ARG A 211 -7.93 -2.12 -15.00
C ARG A 211 -9.24 -1.55 -15.56
N ASP A 212 -10.08 -0.98 -14.69
CA ASP A 212 -11.37 -0.40 -15.05
C ASP A 212 -11.22 1.07 -15.44
N ASN A 213 -11.79 1.47 -16.58
CA ASN A 213 -11.71 2.85 -17.08
C ASN A 213 -12.56 3.85 -16.28
N ARG A 214 -13.37 3.38 -15.33
CA ARG A 214 -14.23 4.22 -14.48
C ARG A 214 -13.46 4.93 -13.38
N ASN A 215 -12.16 4.70 -13.15
CA ASN A 215 -11.39 5.36 -12.07
C ASN A 215 -12.02 5.17 -10.67
N ILE A 216 -12.49 3.97 -10.36
CA ILE A 216 -13.11 3.66 -9.06
C ILE A 216 -12.02 3.58 -7.97
N SER A 217 -12.29 4.08 -6.77
CA SER A 217 -11.46 3.81 -5.59
C SER A 217 -12.14 2.84 -4.64
N VAL A 218 -11.37 1.89 -4.11
CA VAL A 218 -11.78 0.99 -3.04
C VAL A 218 -10.76 1.11 -1.93
N ASN A 219 -11.20 1.55 -0.76
CA ASN A 219 -10.35 1.71 0.42
C ASN A 219 -11.02 1.05 1.62
N HIS A 220 -10.23 0.80 2.67
CA HIS A 220 -10.73 0.22 3.91
C HIS A 220 -10.35 1.08 5.10
N VAL A 221 -11.20 1.07 6.12
CA VAL A 221 -11.07 2.03 7.23
C VAL A 221 -11.37 1.40 8.57
N HIS A 222 -10.49 1.67 9.53
CA HIS A 222 -10.75 1.45 10.94
C HIS A 222 -11.39 2.71 11.54
N PRO A 223 -12.64 2.65 12.03
CA PRO A 223 -13.35 3.83 12.56
C PRO A 223 -13.00 4.16 14.01
N GLY A 224 -12.04 3.47 14.64
CA GLY A 224 -11.72 3.67 16.06
C GLY A 224 -12.56 2.78 16.98
N TYR A 225 -12.41 2.98 18.30
CA TYR A 225 -13.22 2.27 19.31
C TYR A 225 -14.40 3.14 19.73
N VAL A 226 -15.53 2.94 19.06
CA VAL A 226 -16.70 3.83 19.07
C VAL A 226 -17.77 3.33 20.03
N ASP A 227 -18.32 4.23 20.85
CA ASP A 227 -19.42 3.96 21.77
C ASP A 227 -20.69 3.52 21.01
N THR A 228 -20.89 2.20 20.94
CA THR A 228 -22.04 1.56 20.29
C THR A 228 -22.44 0.27 21.01
N ASP A 229 -23.60 -0.29 20.67
CA ASP A 229 -24.01 -1.62 21.14
C ASP A 229 -22.96 -2.70 20.82
N MET A 230 -22.25 -2.60 19.69
CA MET A 230 -21.24 -3.58 19.28
C MET A 230 -20.07 -3.61 20.25
N THR A 231 -19.74 -2.47 20.85
CA THR A 231 -18.68 -2.34 21.87
C THR A 231 -19.23 -2.40 23.29
N SER A 232 -20.50 -2.77 23.47
CA SER A 232 -21.22 -2.71 24.76
C SER A 232 -21.11 -1.34 25.44
N HIS A 233 -21.13 -0.26 24.65
CA HIS A 233 -20.94 1.12 25.12
C HIS A 233 -19.62 1.42 25.85
N LYS A 234 -18.55 0.67 25.56
CA LYS A 234 -17.21 0.87 26.14
C LYS A 234 -16.27 1.71 25.27
N GLY A 235 -16.72 2.15 24.09
CA GLY A 235 -15.91 2.95 23.17
C GLY A 235 -15.58 4.34 23.73
N PHE A 236 -14.39 4.85 23.43
CA PHE A 236 -13.96 6.19 23.84
C PHE A 236 -14.26 7.27 22.80
N LEU A 237 -14.64 6.89 21.57
CA LEU A 237 -15.08 7.80 20.52
C LEU A 237 -16.61 7.86 20.45
N THR A 238 -17.15 9.04 20.17
CA THR A 238 -18.57 9.18 19.79
C THR A 238 -18.83 8.61 18.39
N VAL A 239 -20.11 8.39 18.07
CA VAL A 239 -20.53 7.96 16.74
C VAL A 239 -20.07 8.93 15.64
N GLU A 240 -20.16 10.24 15.88
CA GLU A 240 -19.67 11.26 14.94
C GLU A 240 -18.15 11.20 14.74
N GLN A 241 -17.39 11.01 15.82
CA GLN A 241 -15.94 10.85 15.73
C GLN A 241 -15.57 9.60 14.94
N GLY A 242 -16.26 8.48 15.20
CA GLY A 242 -16.04 7.23 14.46
C GLY A 242 -16.43 7.28 12.99
N ALA A 243 -17.42 8.11 12.64
CA ALA A 243 -17.83 8.32 11.25
C ALA A 243 -16.88 9.22 10.44
N SER A 244 -15.94 9.93 11.09
CA SER A 244 -15.14 10.97 10.44
C SER A 244 -14.19 10.43 9.36
N ALA A 245 -13.40 9.39 9.65
CA ALA A 245 -12.52 8.79 8.64
C ALA A 245 -13.27 8.10 7.47
N PRO A 246 -14.35 7.33 7.72
CA PRO A 246 -15.21 6.84 6.63
C PRO A 246 -15.78 7.95 5.74
N LEU A 247 -16.20 9.07 6.32
CA LEU A 247 -16.70 10.23 5.58
C LEU A 247 -15.60 10.89 4.74
N LEU A 248 -14.38 10.99 5.25
CA LEU A 248 -13.24 11.50 4.48
C LEU A 248 -13.00 10.66 3.22
N LEU A 249 -13.01 9.33 3.34
CA LEU A 249 -12.88 8.44 2.19
C LEU A 249 -14.05 8.57 1.22
N ALA A 250 -15.27 8.62 1.76
CA ALA A 250 -16.51 8.71 0.99
C ALA A 250 -16.67 10.03 0.22
N LEU A 251 -16.13 11.14 0.73
CA LEU A 251 -16.26 12.47 0.13
C LEU A 251 -15.03 12.89 -0.70
N GLY A 252 -13.83 12.39 -0.35
CA GLY A 252 -12.55 12.88 -0.92
C GLY A 252 -11.51 11.81 -1.27
N GLY A 253 -11.71 10.54 -0.90
CA GLY A 253 -10.76 9.44 -1.11
C GLY A 253 -10.62 8.90 -2.55
N HIS A 254 -10.88 9.71 -3.59
CA HIS A 254 -10.78 9.26 -4.99
C HIS A 254 -9.32 9.01 -5.42
N HIS A 255 -8.37 9.72 -4.81
CA HIS A 255 -6.92 9.59 -5.06
C HIS A 255 -6.29 8.41 -4.31
N LEU A 256 -6.92 7.94 -3.22
CA LEU A 256 -6.47 6.77 -2.48
C LEU A 256 -7.00 5.51 -3.18
N LYS A 257 -6.12 4.55 -3.41
CA LYS A 257 -6.44 3.27 -4.08
C LYS A 257 -5.91 2.12 -3.22
N GLY A 258 -6.81 1.34 -2.62
CA GLY A 258 -6.46 0.14 -1.86
C GLY A 258 -5.86 0.42 -0.48
N GLN A 259 -6.01 1.65 0.02
CA GLN A 259 -5.33 2.11 1.23
C GLN A 259 -6.12 1.73 2.50
N CYS A 260 -5.39 1.51 3.59
CA CYS A 260 -5.93 1.35 4.94
C CYS A 260 -5.90 2.71 5.64
N VAL A 261 -7.05 3.21 6.09
CA VAL A 261 -7.15 4.49 6.79
C VAL A 261 -7.60 4.27 8.23
N TRP A 262 -6.98 4.97 9.17
CA TRP A 262 -7.37 4.92 10.58
C TRP A 262 -8.31 6.06 10.96
N PHE A 263 -8.89 5.97 12.16
CA PHE A 263 -9.92 6.90 12.63
C PHE A 263 -9.42 8.35 12.76
N ASP A 264 -8.12 8.52 12.93
CA ASP A 264 -7.41 9.81 12.92
C ASP A 264 -7.10 10.32 11.50
N SER A 265 -7.63 9.64 10.47
CA SER A 265 -7.42 9.90 9.05
C SER A 265 -6.02 9.60 8.52
N SER A 266 -5.15 8.98 9.32
CA SER A 266 -3.85 8.54 8.85
C SER A 266 -3.99 7.36 7.87
N VAL A 267 -3.23 7.39 6.77
CA VAL A 267 -3.04 6.22 5.92
C VAL A 267 -1.98 5.33 6.57
N VAL A 268 -2.35 4.11 6.92
CA VAL A 268 -1.44 3.13 7.51
C VAL A 268 -1.16 2.02 6.52
N ASN A 269 -0.01 1.36 6.65
CA ASN A 269 0.19 0.11 5.94
C ASN A 269 -0.52 -1.01 6.71
N TRP A 270 -1.32 -1.80 6.00
CA TRP A 270 -2.04 -2.93 6.55
C TRP A 270 -1.12 -4.12 6.91
N ASP A 271 0.09 -4.20 6.31
CA ASP A 271 1.14 -5.19 6.60
C ASP A 271 2.44 -4.52 7.09
N VAL A 272 2.54 -4.23 8.40
CA VAL A 272 3.84 -3.99 9.05
C VAL A 272 4.51 -5.28 9.54
N GLY A 273 3.88 -6.44 9.33
CA GLY A 273 4.28 -7.72 9.90
C GLY A 273 5.63 -8.20 9.39
N ARG A 274 5.97 -7.95 8.12
CA ARG A 274 7.27 -8.32 7.54
C ARG A 274 8.43 -7.57 8.20
N GLY A 275 8.32 -6.25 8.34
CA GLY A 275 9.36 -5.43 8.95
C GLY A 275 9.55 -5.74 10.44
N GLN A 276 8.46 -5.97 11.17
CA GLN A 276 8.54 -6.37 12.58
C GLN A 276 9.11 -7.79 12.75
N ALA A 277 8.79 -8.72 11.84
CA ALA A 277 9.35 -10.07 11.86
C ALA A 277 10.87 -10.04 11.61
N ALA A 278 11.34 -9.27 10.62
CA ALA A 278 12.77 -9.09 10.36
C ALA A 278 13.50 -8.52 11.58
N VAL A 279 12.92 -7.53 12.28
CA VAL A 279 13.49 -6.99 13.52
C VAL A 279 13.53 -8.05 14.63
N ASN A 280 12.50 -8.88 14.76
CA ASN A 280 12.46 -9.93 15.79
C ASN A 280 13.48 -11.04 15.52
N GLU A 281 13.69 -11.41 14.26
CA GLU A 281 14.72 -12.36 13.85
C GLU A 281 16.11 -11.83 14.17
N LEU A 282 16.41 -10.59 13.80
CA LEU A 282 17.69 -9.96 14.16
C LEU A 282 17.88 -9.84 15.68
N LYS A 283 16.80 -9.57 16.44
CA LYS A 283 16.85 -9.58 17.91
C LYS A 283 17.13 -10.96 18.50
N SER A 284 16.62 -12.03 17.89
CA SER A 284 16.90 -13.40 18.34
C SER A 284 18.37 -13.78 18.11
N LEU A 285 19.02 -13.17 17.13
CA LEU A 285 20.46 -13.25 16.87
C LEU A 285 21.32 -12.35 17.79
N GLY A 286 20.70 -11.60 18.71
CA GLY A 286 21.38 -10.74 19.68
C GLY A 286 21.66 -9.31 19.18
N PHE A 287 21.12 -8.91 18.02
CA PHE A 287 21.20 -7.54 17.54
C PHE A 287 20.10 -6.65 18.13
N ASN A 288 20.23 -5.32 18.02
CA ASN A 288 19.24 -4.37 18.52
C ASN A 288 18.69 -3.43 17.43
N PRO A 289 18.04 -3.95 16.37
CA PRO A 289 17.42 -3.10 15.37
C PRO A 289 16.08 -2.53 15.84
N TYR A 290 15.71 -1.41 15.24
CA TYR A 290 14.43 -0.74 15.41
C TYR A 290 13.65 -0.82 14.10
N PHE A 291 12.35 -1.09 14.22
CA PHE A 291 11.44 -0.98 13.08
C PHE A 291 10.80 0.41 13.11
N HIS A 292 10.89 1.13 12.01
CA HIS A 292 10.01 2.25 11.72
C HIS A 292 9.52 2.09 10.29
N GLN A 293 8.23 2.29 10.08
CA GLN A 293 7.66 2.23 8.75
C GLN A 293 8.15 3.42 7.91
N LEU A 294 8.58 3.15 6.68
CA LEU A 294 8.97 4.15 5.69
C LEU A 294 8.52 3.65 4.31
N ASP A 295 7.50 4.29 3.75
CA ASP A 295 7.07 4.06 2.37
C ASP A 295 7.55 5.23 1.50
N ILE A 296 8.52 4.97 0.62
CA ILE A 296 9.10 6.01 -0.23
C ILE A 296 8.12 6.50 -1.31
N ASP A 297 7.05 5.74 -1.59
CA ASP A 297 6.01 6.15 -2.54
C ASP A 297 5.06 7.20 -1.93
N ASN A 298 5.06 7.35 -0.61
CA ASN A 298 4.25 8.30 0.13
C ASN A 298 5.12 9.40 0.79
N GLU A 299 4.98 10.64 0.32
CA GLU A 299 5.73 11.80 0.84
C GLU A 299 5.49 12.07 2.33
N GLU A 300 4.25 11.89 2.82
CA GLU A 300 3.92 12.05 4.24
C GLU A 300 4.61 10.98 5.08
N SER A 301 4.74 9.74 4.56
CA SER A 301 5.47 8.67 5.24
C SER A 301 6.95 9.02 5.41
N VAL A 302 7.61 9.53 4.36
CA VAL A 302 9.00 9.96 4.44
C VAL A 302 9.17 11.16 5.38
N THR A 303 8.25 12.13 5.30
CA THR A 303 8.25 13.33 6.15
C THR A 303 8.09 12.96 7.62
N SER A 304 7.14 12.08 7.94
CA SER A 304 6.94 11.57 9.29
C SER A 304 8.16 10.82 9.81
N PHE A 305 8.80 10.01 8.97
CA PHE A 305 10.03 9.30 9.35
C PHE A 305 11.19 10.25 9.60
N ARG A 306 11.38 11.26 8.74
CA ARG A 306 12.38 12.32 8.95
C ARG A 306 12.18 12.99 10.30
N ASP A 307 10.95 13.41 10.61
CA ASP A 307 10.66 14.12 11.84
C ASP A 307 10.85 13.24 13.07
N TYR A 308 10.45 11.96 12.99
CA TYR A 308 10.75 10.97 14.02
C TYR A 308 12.26 10.85 14.28
N VAL A 309 13.08 10.59 13.25
CA VAL A 309 14.53 10.41 13.40
C VAL A 309 15.18 11.70 13.91
N LYS A 310 14.76 12.86 13.41
CA LYS A 310 15.27 14.16 13.86
C LYS A 310 14.98 14.39 15.35
N THR A 311 13.78 14.07 15.80
CA THR A 311 13.36 14.29 17.19
C THR A 311 13.93 13.26 18.15
N LYS A 312 13.99 11.98 17.75
CA LYS A 312 14.41 10.87 18.62
C LYS A 312 15.91 10.64 18.59
N GLU A 313 16.48 10.64 17.40
CA GLU A 313 17.88 10.25 17.20
C GLU A 313 18.77 11.45 16.91
N GLY A 314 18.22 12.60 16.48
CA GLY A 314 18.97 13.83 16.20
C GLY A 314 19.60 13.89 14.80
N GLY A 315 19.39 12.88 13.95
CA GLY A 315 19.87 12.86 12.56
C GLY A 315 20.32 11.47 12.09
N ILE A 316 20.84 11.41 10.87
CA ILE A 316 21.25 10.16 10.19
C ILE A 316 22.76 10.18 9.93
N ASP A 317 23.47 9.15 10.39
CA ASP A 317 24.89 8.92 10.12
C ASP A 317 25.10 8.02 8.88
N ILE A 318 24.21 7.05 8.67
CA ILE A 318 24.27 6.12 7.52
C ILE A 318 22.87 6.01 6.92
N LEU A 319 22.76 6.25 5.61
CA LEU A 319 21.53 6.06 4.83
C LEU A 319 21.78 5.06 3.72
N ILE A 320 21.07 3.92 3.73
CA ILE A 320 21.14 2.92 2.65
C ILE A 320 19.83 2.95 1.86
N ASN A 321 19.87 3.51 0.66
CA ASN A 321 18.75 3.54 -0.26
C ASN A 321 18.69 2.20 -1.03
N ASN A 322 18.01 1.22 -0.44
CA ASN A 322 17.87 -0.14 -0.97
C ASN A 322 16.54 -0.40 -1.70
N ALA A 323 15.51 0.40 -1.43
CA ALA A 323 14.17 0.19 -2.01
C ALA A 323 14.22 0.18 -3.55
N GLY A 324 13.47 -0.75 -4.16
CA GLY A 324 13.35 -0.84 -5.60
C GLY A 324 12.48 -1.99 -6.04
N ILE A 325 11.99 -1.91 -7.28
CA ILE A 325 11.15 -2.90 -7.94
C ILE A 325 11.73 -3.29 -9.30
N ALA A 326 11.38 -4.48 -9.75
CA ALA A 326 11.63 -4.96 -11.10
C ALA A 326 10.45 -5.81 -11.55
N PHE A 327 9.99 -5.59 -12.78
CA PHE A 327 9.03 -6.49 -13.41
C PHE A 327 9.69 -7.85 -13.68
N LYS A 328 8.89 -8.92 -13.54
CA LYS A 328 9.34 -10.27 -13.89
C LYS A 328 9.42 -10.40 -15.42
N ASN A 329 10.29 -11.29 -15.90
CA ASN A 329 10.46 -11.53 -17.34
C ASN A 329 9.16 -11.97 -18.06
N ASN A 330 8.19 -12.51 -17.32
CA ASN A 330 6.88 -12.93 -17.82
C ASN A 330 5.77 -11.91 -17.53
N ALA A 331 6.11 -10.67 -17.13
CA ALA A 331 5.13 -9.61 -16.98
C ALA A 331 4.43 -9.35 -18.33
N THR A 332 3.12 -9.18 -18.29
CA THR A 332 2.28 -8.98 -19.49
C THR A 332 1.89 -7.52 -19.70
N ASP A 333 2.22 -6.65 -18.75
CA ASP A 333 1.96 -5.23 -18.83
C ASP A 333 2.71 -4.58 -20.00
N PRO A 334 2.12 -3.60 -20.71
CA PRO A 334 2.82 -2.87 -21.77
C PRO A 334 4.13 -2.25 -21.27
N PHE A 335 5.18 -2.25 -22.10
CA PHE A 335 6.51 -1.77 -21.70
C PHE A 335 6.51 -0.33 -21.18
N GLY A 336 5.70 0.56 -21.78
CA GLY A 336 5.51 1.93 -21.29
C GLY A 336 4.95 2.03 -19.87
N ILE A 337 4.05 1.12 -19.48
CA ILE A 337 3.53 1.02 -18.10
C ILE A 337 4.63 0.49 -17.17
N GLN A 338 5.36 -0.53 -17.62
CA GLN A 338 6.49 -1.05 -16.86
C GLN A 338 7.54 0.05 -16.60
N ALA A 339 7.82 0.89 -17.60
CA ALA A 339 8.77 1.99 -17.49
C ALA A 339 8.31 3.04 -16.48
N GLU A 340 7.05 3.49 -16.58
CA GLU A 340 6.47 4.47 -15.66
C GLU A 340 6.50 3.98 -14.21
N VAL A 341 6.04 2.76 -13.96
CA VAL A 341 6.01 2.18 -12.61
C VAL A 341 7.42 1.97 -12.06
N THR A 342 8.34 1.45 -12.88
CA THR A 342 9.73 1.22 -12.45
C THR A 342 10.45 2.52 -12.10
N LEU A 343 10.35 3.56 -12.95
CA LEU A 343 11.02 4.85 -12.72
C LEU A 343 10.39 5.63 -11.56
N LYS A 344 9.07 5.49 -11.37
CA LYS A 344 8.38 6.09 -10.24
C LYS A 344 9.02 5.67 -8.92
N THR A 345 9.16 4.37 -8.67
CA THR A 345 9.75 3.87 -7.42
C THR A 345 11.27 3.98 -7.41
N ASN A 346 11.97 3.44 -8.42
CA ASN A 346 13.43 3.30 -8.36
C ASN A 346 14.19 4.63 -8.49
N TYR A 347 13.59 5.65 -9.10
CA TYR A 347 14.24 6.94 -9.37
C TYR A 347 13.50 8.11 -8.70
N PHE A 348 12.26 8.43 -9.10
CA PHE A 348 11.59 9.67 -8.68
C PHE A 348 11.25 9.69 -7.18
N ASN A 349 10.69 8.60 -6.67
CA ASN A 349 10.34 8.48 -5.25
C ASN A 349 11.59 8.41 -4.36
N THR A 350 12.65 7.73 -4.83
CA THR A 350 13.95 7.72 -4.15
C THR A 350 14.61 9.10 -4.14
N LEU A 351 14.54 9.86 -5.24
CA LEU A 351 15.00 11.24 -5.31
C LEU A 351 14.30 12.11 -4.26
N ARG A 352 12.96 12.11 -4.25
CA ARG A 352 12.16 12.83 -3.25
C ARG A 352 12.52 12.39 -1.82
N ALA A 353 12.68 11.09 -1.60
CA ALA A 353 13.07 10.58 -0.28
C ALA A 353 14.45 11.11 0.15
N CYS A 354 15.42 11.15 -0.77
CA CYS A 354 16.73 11.75 -0.53
C CYS A 354 16.61 13.25 -0.22
N GLU A 355 15.86 14.03 -0.99
CA GLU A 355 15.69 15.47 -0.76
C GLU A 355 15.13 15.75 0.65
N ILE A 356 14.18 14.94 1.12
CA ILE A 356 13.60 15.05 2.45
C ILE A 356 14.61 14.63 3.54
N LEU A 357 15.27 13.47 3.39
CA LEU A 357 16.13 12.89 4.42
C LEU A 357 17.52 13.54 4.47
N PHE A 358 18.02 14.13 3.38
CA PHE A 358 19.33 14.80 3.35
C PHE A 358 19.38 16.03 4.27
N SER A 359 18.21 16.60 4.58
CA SER A 359 18.07 17.70 5.55
C SER A 359 18.46 17.32 6.98
N ILE A 360 18.52 16.02 7.30
CA ILE A 360 18.86 15.51 8.65
C ILE A 360 20.12 14.64 8.66
N LEU A 361 20.87 14.59 7.56
CA LEU A 361 22.20 13.96 7.54
C LEU A 361 23.16 14.73 8.45
N ARG A 362 23.89 13.97 9.27
CA ARG A 362 24.92 14.47 10.18
C ARG A 362 26.24 14.76 9.47
N PRO A 363 27.14 15.52 10.10
CA PRO A 363 28.52 15.59 9.63
C PRO A 363 29.11 14.19 9.44
N HIS A 364 29.82 13.98 8.33
CA HIS A 364 30.45 12.72 7.92
C HIS A 364 29.50 11.58 7.55
N ALA A 365 28.21 11.87 7.36
CA ALA A 365 27.25 10.83 7.01
C ALA A 365 27.61 10.12 5.69
N GLN A 366 27.30 8.82 5.62
CA GLN A 366 27.52 7.96 4.46
C GLN A 366 26.18 7.59 3.83
N VAL A 367 26.00 7.91 2.55
CA VAL A 367 24.83 7.50 1.78
C VAL A 367 25.23 6.44 0.77
N VAL A 368 24.53 5.30 0.81
CA VAL A 368 24.74 4.16 -0.07
C VAL A 368 23.51 3.94 -0.93
N ASN A 369 23.63 4.22 -2.22
CA ASN A 369 22.58 3.98 -3.20
C ASN A 369 22.77 2.59 -3.82
N VAL A 370 21.88 1.65 -3.52
CA VAL A 370 21.98 0.29 -4.05
C VAL A 370 21.53 0.30 -5.51
N SER A 371 22.52 0.31 -6.42
CA SER A 371 22.34 0.24 -7.86
C SER A 371 22.32 -1.24 -8.31
N SER A 372 22.90 -1.55 -9.47
CA SER A 372 22.98 -2.89 -10.05
C SER A 372 24.08 -2.88 -11.11
N SER A 373 24.64 -4.02 -11.53
CA SER A 373 25.50 -4.13 -12.73
C SER A 373 24.79 -3.61 -13.99
N LEU A 374 23.44 -3.61 -13.99
CA LEU A 374 22.61 -2.99 -15.01
C LEU A 374 22.50 -1.45 -14.92
N GLY A 375 23.06 -0.85 -13.86
CA GLY A 375 23.14 0.60 -13.68
C GLY A 375 24.40 1.24 -14.29
N HIS A 376 25.26 0.45 -14.91
CA HIS A 376 26.45 0.95 -15.61
C HIS A 376 26.07 1.70 -16.90
N LEU A 377 26.76 2.81 -17.24
CA LEU A 377 26.39 3.66 -18.37
C LEU A 377 26.36 2.92 -19.71
N SER A 378 27.23 1.92 -19.88
CA SER A 378 27.28 1.05 -21.07
C SER A 378 25.99 0.28 -21.36
N LYS A 379 25.04 0.20 -20.43
CA LYS A 379 23.72 -0.41 -20.67
C LYS A 379 22.80 0.44 -21.54
N ILE A 380 23.12 1.72 -21.72
CA ILE A 380 22.49 2.59 -22.71
C ILE A 380 23.26 2.43 -24.02
N SER A 381 22.60 1.96 -25.08
CA SER A 381 23.28 1.67 -26.35
C SER A 381 23.58 2.94 -27.17
N SER A 382 22.74 3.98 -27.04
CA SER A 382 22.93 5.25 -27.74
C SER A 382 24.11 6.05 -27.19
N VAL A 383 25.05 6.39 -28.08
CA VAL A 383 26.19 7.26 -27.78
C VAL A 383 25.73 8.64 -27.33
N GLU A 384 24.68 9.19 -27.97
CA GLU A 384 24.14 10.50 -27.64
C GLU A 384 23.53 10.52 -26.24
N LEU A 385 22.74 9.51 -25.89
CA LEU A 385 22.17 9.39 -24.55
C LEU A 385 23.26 9.20 -23.49
N ARG A 386 24.27 8.36 -23.78
CA ARG A 386 25.42 8.22 -22.88
C ARG A 386 26.11 9.55 -22.65
N SER A 387 26.36 10.33 -23.71
CA SER A 387 26.97 11.66 -23.60
C SER A 387 26.16 12.63 -22.74
N LYS A 388 24.83 12.59 -22.82
CA LYS A 388 23.95 13.43 -21.98
C LYS A 388 23.98 12.99 -20.52
N LEU A 389 23.89 11.67 -20.27
CA LEU A 389 23.91 11.09 -18.94
C LEU A 389 25.27 11.24 -18.24
N SER A 390 26.36 11.31 -19.01
CA SER A 390 27.72 11.50 -18.51
C SER A 390 28.19 12.95 -18.50
N ASP A 391 27.32 13.92 -18.78
CA ASP A 391 27.72 15.34 -18.78
C ASP A 391 28.16 15.74 -17.35
N PRO A 392 29.40 16.22 -17.16
CA PRO A 392 29.90 16.64 -15.84
C PRO A 392 29.09 17.78 -15.21
N ASN A 393 28.27 18.48 -15.99
CA ASN A 393 27.38 19.56 -15.56
C ASN A 393 25.90 19.16 -15.49
N LEU A 394 25.56 17.88 -15.75
CA LEU A 394 24.18 17.39 -15.74
C LEU A 394 23.48 17.76 -14.42
N THR A 395 22.35 18.46 -14.48
CA THR A 395 21.56 18.83 -13.29
C THR A 395 20.49 17.79 -12.96
N ILE A 396 19.93 17.86 -11.75
CA ILE A 396 18.78 16.99 -11.37
C ILE A 396 17.61 17.22 -12.33
N ASP A 397 17.30 18.47 -12.69
CA ASP A 397 16.21 18.78 -13.62
C ASP A 397 16.44 18.18 -15.02
N GLN A 398 17.67 18.26 -15.52
CA GLN A 398 18.03 17.66 -16.80
C GLN A 398 17.96 16.13 -16.75
N LEU A 399 18.40 15.51 -15.65
CA LEU A 399 18.28 14.07 -15.45
C LEU A 399 16.81 13.63 -15.33
N ASN A 400 15.98 14.39 -14.61
CA ASN A 400 14.53 14.19 -14.52
C ASN A 400 13.88 14.23 -15.91
N GLU A 401 14.29 15.17 -16.76
CA GLU A 401 13.80 15.26 -18.12
C GLU A 401 14.25 14.06 -18.97
N LEU A 402 15.48 13.57 -18.81
CA LEU A 402 15.93 12.33 -19.46
C LEU A 402 15.12 11.10 -19.02
N MET A 403 14.80 10.99 -17.73
CA MET A 403 13.98 9.88 -17.21
C MET A 403 12.53 9.98 -17.71
N ASN A 404 11.95 11.18 -17.77
CA ASN A 404 10.64 11.41 -18.37
C ASN A 404 10.64 11.15 -19.89
N GLN A 405 11.72 11.49 -20.59
CA GLN A 405 11.90 11.18 -22.00
C GLN A 405 11.89 9.66 -22.23
N PHE A 406 12.62 8.88 -21.41
CA PHE A 406 12.55 7.42 -21.48
C PHE A 406 11.13 6.89 -21.30
N ILE A 407 10.36 7.39 -20.33
CA ILE A 407 8.96 6.97 -20.12
C ILE A 407 8.12 7.26 -21.37
N ARG A 408 8.27 8.45 -21.98
CA ARG A 408 7.56 8.79 -23.23
C ARG A 408 7.99 7.89 -24.39
N ASP A 409 9.27 7.61 -24.53
CA ASP A 409 9.79 6.73 -25.59
C ASP A 409 9.33 5.29 -25.41
N ALA A 410 9.24 4.81 -24.16
CA ALA A 410 8.71 3.50 -23.81
C ALA A 410 7.21 3.41 -24.11
N LYS A 411 6.41 4.44 -23.78
CA LYS A 411 4.97 4.50 -24.10
C LYS A 411 4.67 4.55 -25.61
N ASN A 412 5.64 5.01 -26.41
CA ASN A 412 5.55 5.07 -27.87
C ASN A 412 6.30 3.92 -28.58
N ASP A 413 6.78 2.92 -27.84
CA ASP A 413 7.56 1.78 -28.37
C ASP A 413 8.84 2.16 -29.14
N LYS A 414 9.39 3.36 -28.88
CA LYS A 414 10.62 3.87 -29.53
C LYS A 414 11.89 3.68 -28.72
N HIS A 415 11.77 3.15 -27.49
CA HIS A 415 12.89 3.05 -26.55
C HIS A 415 14.11 2.28 -27.08
N VAL A 416 13.91 1.20 -27.86
CA VAL A 416 15.02 0.44 -28.48
C VAL A 416 15.65 1.22 -29.62
N GLU A 417 14.85 1.82 -30.51
CA GLU A 417 15.31 2.62 -31.65
C GLU A 417 16.17 3.80 -31.20
N ILE A 418 15.73 4.49 -30.15
CA ILE A 418 16.43 5.65 -29.56
C ILE A 418 17.69 5.21 -28.77
N GLY A 419 17.79 3.93 -28.44
CA GLY A 419 18.96 3.33 -27.79
C GLY A 419 18.97 3.39 -26.27
N TRP A 420 17.79 3.44 -25.64
CA TRP A 420 17.63 3.22 -24.20
C TRP A 420 17.85 1.76 -23.79
N GLY A 421 17.50 0.83 -24.69
CA GLY A 421 17.51 -0.61 -24.43
C GLY A 421 16.18 -1.13 -23.89
N SER A 422 16.03 -2.46 -23.81
CA SER A 422 14.75 -3.14 -23.54
C SER A 422 14.51 -3.50 -22.07
N SER A 423 15.18 -2.82 -21.13
CA SER A 423 15.05 -3.08 -19.70
C SER A 423 14.74 -1.80 -18.94
N THR A 424 13.52 -1.68 -18.43
CA THR A 424 13.10 -0.56 -17.57
C THR A 424 13.94 -0.49 -16.30
N TYR A 425 14.29 -1.64 -15.74
CA TYR A 425 15.15 -1.75 -14.57
C TYR A 425 16.56 -1.21 -14.85
N ALA A 426 17.18 -1.58 -15.97
CA ALA A 426 18.50 -1.08 -16.35
C ALA A 426 18.50 0.45 -16.48
N VAL A 427 17.55 1.02 -17.24
CA VAL A 427 17.47 2.48 -17.40
C VAL A 427 17.23 3.18 -16.05
N SER A 428 16.37 2.61 -15.19
CA SER A 428 16.16 3.15 -13.85
C SER A 428 17.43 3.18 -12.99
N LYS A 429 18.27 2.13 -13.09
CA LYS A 429 19.52 2.05 -12.32
C LYS A 429 20.63 2.90 -12.93
N VAL A 430 20.67 3.10 -14.25
CA VAL A 430 21.57 4.07 -14.89
C VAL A 430 21.21 5.49 -14.45
N GLY A 431 19.92 5.84 -14.46
CA GLY A 431 19.43 7.11 -13.93
C GLY A 431 19.77 7.29 -12.45
N PHE A 432 19.63 6.23 -11.64
CA PHE A 432 19.97 6.29 -10.23
C PHE A 432 21.48 6.46 -9.97
N SER A 433 22.33 5.81 -10.76
CA SER A 433 23.79 6.02 -10.70
C SER A 433 24.19 7.45 -11.11
N ALA A 434 23.58 8.00 -12.17
CA ALA A 434 23.78 9.39 -12.57
C ALA A 434 23.32 10.36 -11.45
N LEU A 435 22.19 10.08 -10.81
CA LEU A 435 21.69 10.86 -9.68
C LEU A 435 22.70 10.85 -8.52
N THR A 436 23.29 9.70 -8.18
CA THR A 436 24.33 9.62 -7.14
C THR A 436 25.50 10.55 -7.42
N ILE A 437 26.00 10.58 -8.66
CA ILE A 437 27.12 11.44 -9.06
C ILE A 437 26.74 12.92 -8.90
N ILE A 438 25.53 13.29 -9.32
CA ILE A 438 25.00 14.65 -9.15
C ILE A 438 24.85 15.02 -7.67
N GLN A 439 24.29 14.12 -6.86
CA GLN A 439 24.10 14.31 -5.42
C GLN A 439 25.42 14.53 -4.70
N GLN A 440 26.45 13.72 -5.01
CA GLN A 440 27.79 13.95 -4.46
C GLN A 440 28.32 15.32 -4.84
N ARG A 441 28.25 15.71 -6.12
CA ARG A 441 28.74 17.01 -6.60
C ARG A 441 28.02 18.19 -5.90
N LEU A 442 26.74 18.04 -5.57
CA LEU A 442 26.00 19.04 -4.80
C LEU A 442 26.46 19.07 -3.34
N LEU A 443 26.69 17.91 -2.72
CA LEU A 443 27.14 17.78 -1.33
C LEU A 443 28.62 18.10 -1.13
N ASP A 444 29.44 18.15 -2.18
CA ASP A 444 30.81 18.67 -2.11
C ASP A 444 30.85 20.15 -1.74
N LYS A 445 29.73 20.87 -1.94
CA LYS A 445 29.55 22.26 -1.50
C LYS A 445 29.06 22.36 -0.05
N ASP A 446 28.72 21.25 0.57
CA ASP A 446 28.21 21.15 1.93
C ASP A 446 29.36 20.99 2.94
N ASN A 447 29.33 21.75 4.03
CA ASN A 447 30.39 21.73 5.05
C ASN A 447 30.33 20.48 5.95
N ARG A 448 29.27 19.67 5.85
CA ARG A 448 29.11 18.42 6.63
C ARG A 448 30.03 17.30 6.17
N ASN A 449 30.73 17.43 5.04
CA ASN A 449 31.59 16.37 4.49
C ASN A 449 30.86 15.02 4.32
N ILE A 450 29.72 15.05 3.63
CA ILE A 450 28.90 13.86 3.37
C ILE A 450 29.47 13.08 2.17
N SER A 451 29.34 11.76 2.19
CA SER A 451 29.62 10.88 1.07
C SER A 451 28.32 10.28 0.52
N VAL A 452 28.21 10.20 -0.80
CA VAL A 452 27.13 9.51 -1.52
C VAL A 452 27.79 8.65 -2.58
N ASN A 453 27.66 7.33 -2.44
CA ASN A 453 28.22 6.36 -3.38
C ASN A 453 27.12 5.42 -3.85
N HIS A 454 27.36 4.72 -4.96
CA HIS A 454 26.42 3.73 -5.47
C HIS A 454 27.11 2.38 -5.63
N VAL A 455 26.35 1.30 -5.46
CA VAL A 455 26.92 -0.04 -5.36
C VAL A 455 26.13 -1.06 -6.14
N HIS A 456 26.82 -1.97 -6.82
CA HIS A 456 26.25 -3.20 -7.31
C HIS A 456 26.51 -4.31 -6.28
N PRO A 457 25.46 -4.91 -5.68
CA PRO A 457 25.62 -5.93 -4.63
C PRO A 457 25.89 -7.35 -5.18
N GLY A 458 26.05 -7.53 -6.49
CA GLY A 458 26.11 -8.85 -7.13
C GLY A 458 24.72 -9.41 -7.47
N TYR A 459 24.69 -10.58 -8.10
CA TYR A 459 23.46 -11.30 -8.40
C TYR A 459 23.02 -12.17 -7.21
N VAL A 460 22.24 -11.57 -6.30
CA VAL A 460 21.85 -12.15 -5.00
C VAL A 460 20.59 -13.02 -5.09
N ASP A 461 20.59 -14.15 -4.39
CA ASP A 461 19.43 -15.04 -4.24
C ASP A 461 18.34 -14.37 -3.39
N THR A 462 17.29 -13.87 -4.06
CA THR A 462 16.18 -13.14 -3.45
C THR A 462 14.89 -13.35 -4.27
N ASP A 463 13.76 -12.95 -3.70
CA ASP A 463 12.49 -12.86 -4.43
C ASP A 463 12.64 -12.04 -5.72
N MET A 464 13.41 -10.95 -5.70
CA MET A 464 13.62 -10.08 -6.86
C MET A 464 14.29 -10.84 -8.01
N SER A 465 15.30 -11.65 -7.72
CA SER A 465 15.99 -12.51 -8.70
C SER A 465 15.25 -13.82 -9.02
N SER A 466 14.08 -14.04 -8.42
CA SER A 466 13.35 -15.32 -8.50
C SER A 466 14.21 -16.50 -8.03
N HIS A 467 15.00 -16.28 -6.98
CA HIS A 467 15.91 -17.26 -6.40
C HIS A 467 16.91 -17.89 -7.37
N LYS A 468 17.38 -17.07 -8.33
CA LYS A 468 18.38 -17.49 -9.33
C LYS A 468 19.76 -16.86 -9.09
N GLY A 469 19.89 -16.06 -8.04
CA GLY A 469 21.16 -15.45 -7.67
C GLY A 469 22.21 -16.49 -7.30
N ILE A 470 23.47 -16.14 -7.54
CA ILE A 470 24.64 -16.97 -7.21
C ILE A 470 25.25 -16.61 -5.85
N LEU A 471 24.90 -15.42 -5.33
CA LEU A 471 25.35 -14.95 -4.02
C LEU A 471 24.27 -15.11 -2.96
N THR A 472 24.66 -15.44 -1.73
CA THR A 472 23.75 -15.36 -0.58
C THR A 472 23.47 -13.90 -0.21
N VAL A 473 22.45 -13.67 0.62
CA VAL A 473 22.11 -12.32 1.11
C VAL A 473 23.28 -11.70 1.88
N GLU A 474 24.00 -12.49 2.67
CA GLU A 474 25.18 -12.05 3.43
C GLU A 474 26.33 -11.64 2.50
N GLN A 475 26.58 -12.42 1.44
CA GLN A 475 27.59 -12.07 0.43
C GLN A 475 27.21 -10.79 -0.31
N GLY A 476 25.93 -10.65 -0.70
CA GLY A 476 25.43 -9.45 -1.37
C GLY A 476 25.46 -8.19 -0.51
N ALA A 477 25.37 -8.34 0.81
CA ALA A 477 25.45 -7.22 1.76
C ALA A 477 26.88 -6.68 1.94
N SER A 478 27.92 -7.41 1.51
CA SER A 478 29.32 -7.07 1.79
C SER A 478 29.74 -5.71 1.23
N ALA A 479 29.51 -5.43 -0.06
CA ALA A 479 29.89 -4.17 -0.68
C ALA A 479 29.07 -2.96 -0.18
N PRO A 480 27.73 -3.05 0.02
CA PRO A 480 26.97 -2.01 0.70
C PRO A 480 27.51 -1.71 2.11
N LEU A 481 27.87 -2.73 2.90
CA LEU A 481 28.47 -2.56 4.22
C LEU A 481 29.85 -1.92 4.17
N PHE A 482 30.68 -2.28 3.18
CA PHE A 482 31.97 -1.63 2.94
C PHE A 482 31.81 -0.12 2.75
N LEU A 483 30.85 0.32 1.94
CA LEU A 483 30.56 1.74 1.77
C LEU A 483 30.02 2.39 3.04
N ALA A 484 29.09 1.72 3.72
CA ALA A 484 28.44 2.25 4.91
C ALA A 484 29.40 2.45 6.09
N LEU A 485 30.36 1.52 6.27
CA LEU A 485 31.22 1.46 7.46
C LEU A 485 32.69 1.84 7.21
N GLY A 486 33.18 1.77 5.97
CA GLY A 486 34.60 1.98 5.63
C GLY A 486 34.85 2.92 4.45
N GLY A 487 33.80 3.33 3.73
CA GLY A 487 33.88 4.11 2.49
C GLY A 487 34.11 5.61 2.66
N HIS A 488 34.56 6.10 3.82
CA HIS A 488 34.58 7.52 4.17
C HIS A 488 35.38 8.42 3.19
N ASN A 489 36.30 7.84 2.42
CA ASN A 489 37.11 8.55 1.43
C ASN A 489 36.54 8.50 0.01
N LEU A 490 35.51 7.67 -0.24
CA LEU A 490 34.89 7.54 -1.55
C LEU A 490 33.75 8.55 -1.68
N LYS A 491 33.72 9.27 -2.79
CA LYS A 491 32.72 10.29 -3.10
C LYS A 491 32.23 10.11 -4.53
N GLY A 492 30.95 9.82 -4.71
CA GLY A 492 30.31 9.65 -6.03
C GLY A 492 30.77 8.40 -6.78
N GLN A 493 31.43 7.45 -6.09
CA GLN A 493 32.04 6.29 -6.72
C GLN A 493 31.02 5.17 -6.95
N TYR A 494 31.27 4.39 -8.00
CA TYR A 494 30.54 3.16 -8.27
C TYR A 494 31.34 1.98 -7.74
N VAL A 495 30.78 1.27 -6.76
CA VAL A 495 31.44 0.13 -6.11
C VAL A 495 30.82 -1.18 -6.57
N TRP A 496 31.66 -2.16 -6.83
CA TRP A 496 31.27 -3.50 -7.27
C TRP A 496 31.05 -4.45 -6.08
N PHE A 497 30.53 -5.65 -6.35
CA PHE A 497 30.16 -6.61 -5.29
C PHE A 497 31.38 -7.12 -4.49
N ASP A 498 32.57 -7.05 -5.08
CA ASP A 498 33.86 -7.38 -4.47
C ASP A 498 34.53 -6.17 -3.77
N SER A 499 33.78 -5.07 -3.60
CA SER A 499 34.24 -3.79 -3.04
C SER A 499 35.28 -3.04 -3.88
N SER A 500 35.53 -3.44 -5.13
CA SER A 500 36.36 -2.66 -6.06
C SER A 500 35.61 -1.42 -6.58
N VAL A 501 36.35 -0.33 -6.85
CA VAL A 501 35.80 0.85 -7.53
C VAL A 501 35.80 0.61 -9.03
N VAL A 502 34.66 0.82 -9.67
CA VAL A 502 34.43 0.65 -11.10
C VAL A 502 34.22 2.00 -11.75
N ASP A 503 34.85 2.20 -12.91
CA ASP A 503 34.60 3.38 -13.73
C ASP A 503 33.24 3.26 -14.42
N TRP A 504 32.24 4.01 -13.95
CA TRP A 504 30.90 4.05 -14.52
C TRP A 504 30.89 4.50 -15.99
N TYR A 505 31.91 5.23 -16.44
CA TYR A 505 32.04 5.75 -17.80
C TYR A 505 32.73 4.78 -18.76
N ALA A 506 33.21 3.63 -18.27
CA ALA A 506 33.90 2.64 -19.07
C ALA A 506 33.00 2.15 -20.24
N PRO A 507 33.60 1.70 -21.36
CA PRO A 507 32.83 1.19 -22.49
C PRO A 507 32.06 -0.09 -22.13
N ASP A 508 32.57 -0.89 -21.21
CA ASP A 508 32.03 -2.19 -20.83
C ASP A 508 31.88 -2.31 -19.32
N THR A 509 30.87 -3.07 -18.90
CA THR A 509 30.69 -3.41 -17.48
C THR A 509 31.69 -4.52 -17.10
N PRO A 510 32.30 -4.48 -15.91
CA PRO A 510 33.09 -5.60 -15.40
C PRO A 510 32.28 -6.91 -15.41
N LYS A 511 32.95 -8.03 -15.67
CA LYS A 511 32.32 -9.35 -15.56
C LYS A 511 32.14 -9.71 -14.08
N GLU A 512 30.99 -10.29 -13.76
CA GLU A 512 30.80 -10.99 -12.49
C GLU A 512 31.47 -12.36 -12.61
N THR A 513 32.75 -12.45 -12.23
CA THR A 513 33.48 -13.72 -12.10
C THR A 513 33.61 -14.06 -10.62
N LEU A 514 33.08 -15.21 -10.21
CA LEU A 514 33.33 -15.80 -8.88
C LEU A 514 34.78 -16.26 -8.74
#